data_AF-A0A3C1ST52-F1
#
_entry.id   AF-A0A3C1ST52-F1
#
_cell.length_a   1.000
_cell.length_b   1.000
_cell.length_c   1.000
_cell.angle_alpha   90.00
_cell.angle_beta   90.00
_cell.angle_gamma   90.00
#
_symmetry.space_group_name_H-M   'P 1'
#
loop_
_entity.id
_entity.type
_entity.pdbx_description
1 polymer ?
#
loop_
_entity_poly.entity_id
_entity_poly.type
_entity_poly.pdbx_seq_one_letter_code
_entity_poly.pdbx_strand_id
1 'polypeptide(L)'
;MAELKQIMQAHVSAGELVVVEQASRRAVELVFSSLGVDVKSPADLQRFRDDLRFGAMIRTAAQKGMFAAATAIGTAVIGAIWYAFTHMGQK
;
A
#
# COMPACT_ATOMS: atom_id res chain seq x y z
N MET A 1 10.38 23.90 8.91
CA MET A 1 8.94 24.06 8.63
C MET A 1 8.36 25.38 9.16
N ALA A 2 8.81 25.91 10.31
CA ALA A 2 8.33 27.18 10.85
C ALA A 2 8.79 28.42 10.03
N GLU A 3 10.06 28.48 9.61
CA GLU A 3 10.56 29.60 8.81
C GLU A 3 9.96 29.68 7.40
N LEU A 4 9.68 28.53 6.77
CA LEU A 4 9.07 28.48 5.43
C LEU A 4 7.66 29.08 5.43
N LYS A 5 6.89 28.83 6.51
CA LYS A 5 5.58 29.47 6.71
C LYS A 5 5.70 30.97 6.90
N GLN A 6 6.71 31.42 7.63
CA GLN A 6 6.92 32.84 7.94
C GLN A 6 7.36 33.64 6.70
N ILE A 7 8.23 33.07 5.86
CA ILE A 7 8.68 33.66 4.59
C ILE A 7 7.53 33.69 3.57
N MET A 8 6.72 32.63 3.48
CA MET A 8 5.50 32.65 2.65
C MET A 8 4.48 33.69 3.15
N GLN A 9 4.25 33.78 4.46
CA GLN A 9 3.32 34.75 5.03
C GLN A 9 3.75 36.21 4.84
N ALA A 10 5.05 36.48 4.70
CA ALA A 10 5.59 37.81 4.51
C ALA A 10 5.46 38.35 3.06
N HIS A 11 5.13 37.50 2.08
CA HIS A 11 5.02 37.90 0.67
C HIS A 11 3.70 37.50 -0.01
N VAL A 12 2.88 36.67 0.64
CA VAL A 12 1.60 36.21 0.09
C VAL A 12 0.49 36.99 0.76
N SER A 13 -0.21 37.84 0.00
CA SER A 13 -1.35 38.58 0.55
C SER A 13 -2.46 37.60 0.97
N ALA A 14 -3.32 37.98 1.91
CA ALA A 14 -4.44 37.13 2.34
C ALA A 14 -5.31 36.66 1.16
N GLY A 15 -5.39 37.44 0.07
CA GLY A 15 -6.07 37.05 -1.16
C GLY A 15 -5.35 35.94 -1.94
N GLU A 16 -4.02 35.95 -2.00
CA GLU A 16 -3.24 34.91 -2.69
C GLU A 16 -3.29 33.58 -1.94
N LEU A 17 -3.32 33.62 -0.60
CA LEU A 17 -3.53 32.42 0.22
C LEU A 17 -4.84 31.71 -0.12
N VAL A 18 -5.93 32.47 -0.29
CA VAL A 18 -7.24 31.92 -0.68
C VAL A 18 -7.19 31.28 -2.07
N VAL A 19 -6.51 31.92 -3.03
CA VAL A 19 -6.36 31.39 -4.40
C VAL A 19 -5.53 30.11 -4.41
N VAL A 20 -4.42 30.07 -3.67
CA VAL A 20 -3.57 28.88 -3.55
C VAL A 20 -4.34 27.72 -2.89
N GLU A 21 -5.12 27.98 -1.85
CA GLU A 21 -5.92 26.96 -1.18
C GLU A 21 -7.01 26.39 -2.10
N GLN A 22 -7.73 27.26 -2.82
CA GLN A 22 -8.73 26.83 -3.80
C GLN A 22 -8.12 26.03 -4.95
N ALA A 23 -6.99 26.48 -5.49
CA ALA A 23 -6.28 25.78 -6.55
C ALA A 23 -5.81 24.39 -6.08
N SER A 24 -5.27 24.30 -4.88
CA SER A 24 -4.84 23.03 -4.26
C SER A 24 -6.02 22.07 -4.08
N ARG A 25 -7.14 22.56 -3.56
CA ARG A 25 -8.35 21.75 -3.38
C ARG A 25 -8.89 21.27 -4.73
N ARG A 26 -8.89 22.14 -5.74
CA ARG A 26 -9.36 21.79 -7.08
C ARG A 26 -8.46 20.76 -7.76
N ALA A 27 -7.14 20.88 -7.59
CA ALA A 27 -6.19 19.91 -8.12
C ALA A 27 -6.45 18.50 -7.53
N VAL A 28 -6.68 18.42 -6.21
CA VAL A 28 -7.02 17.14 -5.55
C VAL A 28 -8.34 16.59 -6.08
N GLU A 29 -9.39 17.41 -6.20
CA GLU A 29 -10.67 16.99 -6.78
C GLU A 29 -10.50 16.44 -8.20
N LEU A 30 -9.70 17.09 -9.04
CA LEU A 30 -9.46 16.66 -10.43
C LEU A 30 -8.71 15.33 -10.50
N VAL A 31 -7.71 15.12 -9.64
CA VAL A 31 -6.94 13.86 -9.59
C VAL A 31 -7.82 12.71 -9.13
N PHE A 32 -8.62 12.89 -8.08
CA PHE A 32 -9.53 11.83 -7.64
C PHE A 32 -10.66 11.58 -8.63
N SER A 33 -11.17 12.65 -9.26
CA SER A 33 -12.20 12.54 -10.30
C SER A 33 -11.69 11.80 -11.54
N SER A 34 -10.42 11.96 -11.94
CA SER A 34 -9.85 11.18 -13.04
C SER A 34 -9.68 9.70 -12.70
N LEU A 35 -9.57 9.37 -11.40
CA LEU A 35 -9.62 8.01 -10.87
C LEU A 35 -11.05 7.48 -10.67
N GLY A 36 -12.07 8.27 -11.04
CA GLY A 36 -13.48 7.90 -10.86
C GLY A 36 -13.99 8.00 -9.42
N VAL A 37 -13.25 8.69 -8.54
CA VAL A 37 -13.58 8.84 -7.12
C VAL A 37 -14.08 10.26 -6.84
N ASP A 38 -15.29 10.37 -6.28
CA ASP A 38 -15.77 11.64 -5.75
C ASP A 38 -15.27 11.86 -4.32
N VAL A 39 -14.40 12.85 -4.12
CA VAL A 39 -13.86 13.25 -2.80
C VAL A 39 -14.90 13.84 -1.86
N LYS A 40 -16.09 14.20 -2.35
CA LYS A 40 -17.21 14.66 -1.51
C LYS A 40 -18.08 13.51 -1.03
N SER A 41 -17.93 12.32 -1.63
CA SER A 41 -18.66 11.11 -1.29
C SER A 41 -17.85 10.27 -0.30
N PRO A 42 -18.24 10.20 0.99
CA PRO A 42 -17.52 9.37 1.96
C PRO A 42 -17.57 7.88 1.59
N ALA A 43 -18.62 7.44 0.89
CA ALA A 43 -18.75 6.07 0.39
C ALA A 43 -17.71 5.74 -0.70
N ASP A 44 -17.45 6.65 -1.63
CA ASP A 44 -16.46 6.42 -2.69
C ASP A 44 -15.03 6.52 -2.17
N LEU A 45 -14.77 7.41 -1.21
CA LEU A 45 -13.49 7.43 -0.49
C LEU A 45 -13.22 6.13 0.26
N GLN A 46 -14.25 5.52 0.86
CA GLN A 46 -14.14 4.23 1.54
C GLN A 46 -13.78 3.11 0.54
N ARG A 47 -14.49 3.02 -0.59
CA ARG A 47 -14.23 2.05 -1.67
C ARG A 47 -12.81 2.18 -2.22
N PHE A 48 -12.37 3.40 -2.52
CA PHE A 48 -11.02 3.66 -3.00
C PHE A 48 -9.94 3.23 -1.99
N ARG A 49 -10.17 3.50 -0.70
CA ARG A 49 -9.28 3.04 0.37
C ARG A 49 -9.22 1.52 0.47
N ASP A 50 -10.36 0.86 0.31
CA ASP A 50 -10.46 -0.59 0.40
C ASP A 50 -9.75 -1.27 -0.78
N ASP A 51 -9.84 -0.71 -1.99
CA ASP A 51 -9.08 -1.15 -3.17
C ASP A 51 -7.56 -1.01 -2.96
N LEU A 52 -7.10 0.13 -2.41
CA LEU A 52 -5.68 0.33 -2.06
C LEU A 52 -5.22 -0.65 -0.98
N ARG A 53 -6.06 -0.93 0.01
CA ARG A 53 -5.79 -1.95 1.04
C ARG A 53 -5.74 -3.35 0.46
N PHE A 54 -6.55 -3.63 -0.57
CA PHE A 54 -6.55 -4.93 -1.25
C PHE A 54 -5.20 -5.21 -1.91
N GLY A 55 -4.58 -4.20 -2.54
CA GLY A 55 -3.23 -4.32 -3.09
C GLY A 55 -2.17 -4.68 -2.04
N ALA A 56 -2.23 -4.05 -0.87
CA ALA A 56 -1.35 -4.37 0.25
C ALA A 56 -1.60 -5.79 0.81
N MET A 57 -2.87 -6.17 0.96
CA MET A 57 -3.25 -7.52 1.40
C MET A 57 -2.79 -8.60 0.42
N ILE A 58 -2.93 -8.41 -0.90
CA ILE A 58 -2.44 -9.37 -1.91
C ILE A 58 -0.92 -9.50 -1.83
N ARG A 59 -0.18 -8.39 -1.73
CA ARG A 59 1.28 -8.43 -1.59
C ARG A 59 1.70 -9.20 -0.34
N THR A 60 1.05 -8.97 0.78
CA THR A 60 1.31 -9.70 2.03
C THR A 60 0.93 -11.18 1.93
N ALA A 61 -0.21 -11.52 1.30
CA ALA A 61 -0.64 -12.89 1.08
C ALA A 61 0.32 -13.65 0.16
N ALA A 62 0.79 -13.01 -0.93
CA ALA A 62 1.77 -13.59 -1.84
C ALA A 62 3.12 -13.82 -1.14
N GLN A 63 3.59 -12.87 -0.31
CA GLN A 63 4.80 -13.06 0.49
C GLN A 63 4.66 -14.23 1.47
N LYS A 64 3.55 -14.30 2.21
CA LYS A 64 3.28 -15.41 3.14
C LYS A 64 3.12 -16.76 2.43
N GLY A 65 2.45 -16.78 1.27
CA GLY A 65 2.27 -17.97 0.44
C GLY A 65 3.60 -18.49 -0.12
N MET A 66 4.49 -17.59 -0.53
CA MET A 66 5.84 -17.97 -1.00
C MET A 66 6.67 -18.61 0.12
N PHE A 67 6.61 -18.08 1.34
CA PHE A 67 7.24 -18.72 2.50
C PHE A 67 6.65 -20.09 2.81
N ALA A 68 5.32 -20.22 2.80
CA ALA A 68 4.63 -21.50 3.04
C ALA A 68 4.96 -22.56 1.98
N ALA A 69 5.07 -22.16 0.71
CA ALA A 69 5.47 -23.05 -0.37
C ALA A 69 6.94 -23.50 -0.21
N ALA A 70 7.85 -22.57 0.11
CA ALA A 70 9.25 -22.88 0.34
C ALA A 70 9.45 -23.83 1.52
N THR A 71 8.74 -23.62 2.64
CA THR A 71 8.81 -24.54 3.78
C THR A 71 8.21 -25.91 3.46
N ALA A 72 7.07 -25.97 2.75
CA ALA A 72 6.49 -27.24 2.33
C ALA A 72 7.46 -28.07 1.46
N ILE A 73 8.12 -27.42 0.49
CA ILE A 73 9.14 -28.07 -0.36
C ILE A 73 10.33 -28.53 0.49
N GLY A 74 10.86 -27.66 1.36
CA GLY A 74 11.99 -28.01 2.22
C GLY A 74 11.68 -29.19 3.15
N THR A 75 10.52 -29.19 3.78
CA THR A 75 10.06 -30.30 4.64
C THR A 75 9.91 -31.59 3.85
N ALA A 76 9.37 -31.55 2.63
CA ALA A 76 9.25 -32.73 1.77
C ALA A 76 10.62 -33.33 1.42
N VAL A 77 11.60 -32.50 1.06
CA VAL A 77 12.97 -32.94 0.74
C VAL A 77 13.65 -33.55 1.96
N ILE A 78 13.61 -32.89 3.12
CA ILE A 78 14.19 -33.41 4.35
C ILE A 78 13.53 -34.73 4.77
N GLY A 79 12.20 -34.81 4.67
CA GLY A 79 11.45 -36.03 4.95
C GLY A 79 11.83 -37.19 4.05
N ALA A 80 12.00 -36.93 2.74
CA ALA A 80 12.43 -37.94 1.78
C ALA A 80 13.84 -38.45 2.09
N ILE A 81 14.78 -37.55 2.43
CA ILE A 81 16.15 -37.92 2.82
C ILE A 81 16.15 -38.76 4.10
N TRP A 82 15.42 -38.33 5.13
CA TRP A 82 15.31 -39.06 6.39
C TRP A 82 14.72 -40.47 6.20
N TYR A 83 13.64 -40.56 5.42
CA TYR A 83 13.02 -41.82 5.06
C TYR A 83 14.01 -42.76 4.35
N ALA A 84 14.75 -42.22 3.38
CA ALA A 84 15.76 -42.96 2.64
C ALA A 84 16.86 -43.51 3.56
N PHE A 85 17.41 -42.69 4.47
CA PHE A 85 18.43 -43.14 5.44
C PHE A 85 17.90 -44.21 6.40
N THR A 86 16.71 -44.01 6.97
CA THR A 86 16.12 -44.95 7.94
C THR A 86 15.72 -46.28 7.32
N HIS A 87 15.27 -46.30 6.06
CA HIS A 87 14.83 -47.52 5.40
C HIS A 87 15.95 -48.25 4.64
N MET A 88 17.03 -47.56 4.24
CA MET A 88 18.22 -48.22 3.67
C MET A 88 19.12 -48.85 4.73
N GLY A 89 19.08 -48.39 5.98
CA GLY A 89 19.84 -48.99 7.10
C GLY A 89 19.23 -50.27 7.70
N GLN A 90 18.04 -50.69 7.24
CA GLN A 90 17.36 -51.93 7.68
C GLN A 90 17.49 -53.11 6.71
N LYS A 91 18.32 -52.99 5.67
CA LYS A 91 18.63 -54.10 4.75
C LYS A 91 19.96 -54.76 5.12
#